data_AF-A0A818TQC8-F1
#
_entry.id   AF-A0A818TQC8-F1
#
_cell.length_a   1.000
_cell.length_b   1.000
_cell.length_c   1.000
_cell.angle_alpha   90.00
_cell.angle_beta   90.00
_cell.angle_gamma   90.00
#
_symmetry.space_group_name_H-M   'P 1'
#
loop_
_entity.id
_entity.type
_entity.pdbx_description
1 polymer ?
#
loop_
_entity_poly.entity_id
_entity_poly.type
_entity_poly.pdbx_seq_one_letter_code
_entity_poly.pdbx_strand_id
1 'polypeptide(L)'
;MGRFKKTIDGQVKKVKHSNVTKIAHELFKYNIIRGRGLLAKAIIKAQIKSPYSTPVYAALTSMINSKFPQIGQLICKRLISSFRKAHMDDEKTKCFAEAKFLAHLINQRVLHEIIALQILLFLFENRTDDNIILAIESLKECGQKLSTVSPQELYTIYLVLKNLLQEPSLNKQTQDMIQDLFTIRRDGFETYPAIQYGLDLVDKNYQYTHILLLNNSYDSEKMLDQFQYDEEYKVNENKYKQSRKKILVNNSDNENESSSNSSDSDEKDNDNEKRQQPTNVDRTEADLLIHHHKIFLIIQASIDAEKCASKLHKMNSYGRRDDKLCEMIVDICTKQHTYEDFFGIYLKNLLLELFHFLGFTELKNRLTDPTITKLLQHHCLRDNPENTRFCIKFFTSTGLGRITDKLQAGLAR
;
A
#
# COMPACT_ATOMS: atom_id res chain seq x y z
N MET A 1 23.60 -20.48 0.62
CA MET A 1 22.77 -19.62 1.51
C MET A 1 23.50 -19.11 2.75
N GLY A 2 24.33 -19.91 3.44
CA GLY A 2 24.96 -19.51 4.71
C GLY A 2 25.84 -18.24 4.66
N ARG A 3 26.70 -18.09 3.64
CA ARG A 3 27.52 -16.87 3.47
C ARG A 3 26.65 -15.64 3.20
N PHE A 4 25.67 -15.77 2.32
CA PHE A 4 24.73 -14.71 1.95
C PHE A 4 23.92 -14.18 3.15
N LYS A 5 23.40 -15.09 3.98
CA LYS A 5 22.72 -14.74 5.23
C LYS A 5 23.62 -13.93 6.17
N LYS A 6 24.87 -14.39 6.39
CA LYS A 6 25.85 -13.67 7.22
C LYS A 6 26.13 -12.26 6.68
N THR A 7 26.20 -12.11 5.35
CA THR A 7 26.39 -10.81 4.71
C THR A 7 25.21 -9.87 4.97
N ILE A 8 23.98 -10.31 4.73
CA ILE A 8 22.78 -9.50 4.99
C ILE A 8 22.70 -9.10 6.47
N ASP A 9 22.82 -10.07 7.38
CA ASP A 9 22.77 -9.81 8.82
C ASP A 9 23.88 -8.82 9.25
N GLY A 10 25.07 -8.95 8.65
CA GLY A 10 26.20 -8.07 8.91
C GLY A 10 26.00 -6.64 8.41
N GLN A 11 25.38 -6.48 7.24
CA GLN A 11 25.07 -5.16 6.68
C GLN A 11 23.96 -4.46 7.48
N VAL A 12 22.84 -5.16 7.74
CA VAL A 12 21.70 -4.59 8.47
C VAL A 12 22.09 -4.13 9.88
N LYS A 13 22.94 -4.88 10.60
CA LYS A 13 23.43 -4.47 11.93
C LYS A 13 24.32 -3.22 11.93
N LYS A 14 24.95 -2.89 10.81
CA LYS A 14 25.82 -1.72 10.67
C LYS A 14 25.06 -0.45 10.28
N VAL A 15 23.75 -0.57 10.02
CA VAL A 15 22.89 0.53 9.59
C VAL A 15 22.82 1.60 10.68
N LYS A 16 23.14 2.82 10.28
CA LYS A 16 23.11 4.04 11.08
C LYS A 16 22.61 5.18 10.19
N HIS A 17 22.21 6.27 10.83
CA HIS A 17 21.74 7.48 10.15
C HIS A 17 22.74 7.95 9.07
N SER A 18 24.04 7.96 9.37
CA SER A 18 25.09 8.46 8.45
C SER A 18 25.45 7.54 7.28
N ASN A 19 25.02 6.28 7.27
CA ASN A 19 25.45 5.29 6.27
C ASN A 19 24.32 4.48 5.64
N VAL A 20 23.05 4.79 5.96
CA VAL A 20 21.89 4.04 5.49
C VAL A 20 21.85 3.93 3.96
N THR A 21 22.15 5.03 3.26
CA THR A 21 22.24 5.07 1.78
C THR A 21 23.30 4.12 1.27
N LYS A 22 24.53 4.21 1.80
CA LYS A 22 25.65 3.33 1.42
C LYS A 22 25.31 1.86 1.66
N ILE A 23 24.68 1.52 2.78
CA ILE A 23 24.28 0.14 3.07
C ILE A 23 23.18 -0.34 2.14
N ALA A 24 22.20 0.50 1.79
CA ALA A 24 21.18 0.15 0.80
C ALA A 24 21.84 -0.20 -0.55
N HIS A 25 22.80 0.61 -1.01
CA HIS A 25 23.57 0.33 -2.23
C HIS A 25 24.38 -0.97 -2.14
N GLU A 26 25.04 -1.24 -1.02
CA GLU A 26 25.73 -2.51 -0.79
C GLU A 26 24.76 -3.71 -0.82
N LEU A 27 23.57 -3.57 -0.25
CA LEU A 27 22.54 -4.62 -0.29
C LEU A 27 22.07 -4.87 -1.72
N PHE A 28 21.91 -3.85 -2.56
CA PHE A 28 21.52 -4.00 -3.96
C PHE A 28 22.58 -4.70 -4.83
N LYS A 29 23.82 -4.85 -4.37
CA LYS A 29 24.82 -5.68 -5.06
C LYS A 29 24.46 -7.17 -5.00
N TYR A 30 23.67 -7.58 -4.01
CA TYR A 30 23.29 -8.95 -3.71
C TYR A 30 21.85 -9.23 -4.18
N ASN A 31 21.54 -10.47 -4.60
CA ASN A 31 20.18 -10.83 -5.01
C ASN A 31 19.19 -10.86 -3.83
N ILE A 32 18.72 -9.69 -3.42
CA ILE A 32 17.79 -9.52 -2.31
C ILE A 32 16.37 -9.96 -2.63
N ILE A 33 16.02 -10.20 -3.90
CA ILE A 33 14.72 -10.81 -4.27
C ILE A 33 14.69 -12.28 -3.85
N ARG A 34 15.76 -13.02 -4.17
CA ARG A 34 15.94 -14.41 -3.69
C ARG A 34 16.10 -14.43 -2.17
N GLY A 35 16.83 -13.45 -1.65
CA GLY A 35 17.08 -13.27 -0.22
C GLY A 35 15.95 -12.62 0.58
N ARG A 36 14.78 -12.36 0.01
CA ARG A 36 13.79 -11.43 0.59
C ARG A 36 13.31 -11.83 1.98
N GLY A 37 13.11 -13.13 2.23
CA GLY A 37 12.75 -13.65 3.55
C GLY A 37 13.86 -13.40 4.59
N LEU A 38 15.12 -13.70 4.23
CA LEU A 38 16.27 -13.43 5.09
C LEU A 38 16.45 -11.94 5.37
N LEU A 39 16.29 -11.08 4.36
CA LEU A 39 16.41 -9.63 4.50
C LEU A 39 15.31 -9.07 5.40
N ALA A 40 14.05 -9.43 5.14
CA ALA A 40 12.92 -9.01 5.96
C ALA A 40 13.11 -9.42 7.42
N LYS A 41 13.52 -10.68 7.65
CA LYS A 41 13.83 -11.18 8.99
C LYS A 41 14.97 -10.42 9.66
N ALA A 42 16.05 -10.13 8.92
CA ALA A 42 17.21 -9.42 9.44
C ALA A 42 16.85 -8.00 9.89
N ILE A 43 16.09 -7.27 9.06
CA ILE A 43 15.62 -5.90 9.37
C ILE A 43 14.73 -5.91 10.61
N ILE A 44 13.69 -6.75 10.65
CA ILE A 44 12.76 -6.82 11.78
C ILE A 44 13.50 -7.20 13.07
N LYS A 45 14.39 -8.21 13.02
CA LYS A 45 15.17 -8.63 14.19
C LYS A 45 16.15 -7.57 14.67
N ALA A 46 16.77 -6.82 13.76
CA ALA A 46 17.68 -5.74 14.11
C ALA A 46 16.93 -4.56 14.74
N GLN A 47 15.75 -4.23 14.23
CA GLN A 47 14.88 -3.19 14.79
C GLN A 47 14.39 -3.55 16.20
N ILE A 48 13.90 -4.76 16.44
CA ILE A 48 13.48 -5.21 17.78
C ILE A 48 14.64 -5.12 18.79
N LYS A 49 15.87 -5.42 18.36
CA LYS A 49 17.06 -5.31 19.20
C LYS A 49 17.51 -3.87 19.45
N SER A 50 17.14 -2.94 18.58
CA SER A 50 17.56 -1.54 18.67
C SER A 50 16.43 -0.59 18.24
N PRO A 51 15.34 -0.48 19.04
CA PRO A 51 14.16 0.31 18.68
C PRO A 51 14.45 1.81 18.51
N TYR A 52 15.51 2.33 19.14
CA TYR A 52 15.96 3.71 18.95
C TYR A 52 16.37 4.01 17.50
N SER A 53 16.83 3.01 16.75
CA SER A 53 17.23 3.15 15.34
C SER A 53 16.10 2.86 14.35
N THR A 54 14.86 2.72 14.82
CA THR A 54 13.69 2.43 13.96
C THR A 54 13.51 3.40 12.79
N PRO A 55 13.70 4.74 12.94
CA PRO A 55 13.63 5.66 11.80
C PRO A 55 14.59 5.28 10.67
N VAL A 56 15.80 4.81 11.02
CA VAL A 56 16.83 4.41 10.05
C VAL A 56 16.45 3.10 9.36
N TYR A 57 15.90 2.13 10.09
CA TYR A 57 15.40 0.88 9.48
C TYR A 57 14.18 1.13 8.58
N ALA A 58 13.32 2.09 8.92
CA ALA A 58 12.21 2.51 8.07
C ALA A 58 12.70 3.21 6.79
N ALA A 59 13.72 4.08 6.88
CA ALA A 59 14.35 4.71 5.73
C ALA A 59 14.99 3.66 4.79
N LEU A 60 15.74 2.70 5.35
CA LEU A 60 16.29 1.58 4.58
C LEU A 60 15.19 0.77 3.89
N THR A 61 14.11 0.47 4.62
CA THR A 61 12.96 -0.26 4.08
C THR A 61 12.29 0.53 2.95
N SER A 62 12.16 1.85 3.08
CA SER A 62 11.63 2.73 2.03
C SER A 62 12.49 2.70 0.76
N MET A 63 13.81 2.79 0.89
CA MET A 63 14.74 2.67 -0.24
C MET A 63 14.58 1.32 -0.96
N ILE A 64 14.54 0.22 -0.20
CA ILE A 64 14.36 -1.13 -0.77
C ILE A 64 12.99 -1.24 -1.45
N ASN A 65 11.94 -0.74 -0.80
CA ASN A 65 10.57 -0.78 -1.28
C ASN A 65 10.37 -0.01 -2.60
N SER A 66 11.05 1.13 -2.77
CA SER A 66 11.01 1.91 -4.01
C SER A 66 11.52 1.16 -5.24
N LYS A 67 12.43 0.18 -5.04
CA LYS A 67 13.01 -0.63 -6.12
C LYS A 67 12.38 -2.02 -6.23
N PHE A 68 11.98 -2.58 -5.10
CA PHE A 68 11.41 -3.92 -4.98
C PHE A 68 10.22 -3.91 -4.00
N PRO A 69 9.04 -3.44 -4.44
CA PRO A 69 7.86 -3.30 -3.58
C PRO A 69 7.44 -4.59 -2.88
N GLN A 70 7.65 -5.75 -3.51
CA GLN A 70 7.36 -7.07 -2.95
C GLN A 70 8.15 -7.36 -1.66
N ILE A 71 9.36 -6.78 -1.50
CA ILE A 71 10.15 -6.93 -0.27
C ILE A 71 9.57 -6.06 0.83
N GLY A 72 9.19 -4.81 0.51
CA GLY A 72 8.51 -3.92 1.45
C GLY A 72 7.18 -4.51 1.92
N GLN A 73 6.38 -5.04 0.99
CA GLN A 73 5.12 -5.72 1.31
C GLN A 73 5.33 -6.90 2.26
N LEU A 74 6.33 -7.75 2.00
CA LEU A 74 6.66 -8.89 2.87
C LEU A 74 7.06 -8.44 4.28
N ILE A 75 7.84 -7.37 4.40
CA ILE A 75 8.21 -6.79 5.70
C ILE A 75 6.96 -6.32 6.45
N CYS A 76 6.08 -5.56 5.79
CA CYS A 76 4.85 -5.06 6.41
C CYS A 76 3.91 -6.21 6.82
N LYS A 77 3.68 -7.20 5.96
CA LYS A 77 2.89 -8.40 6.27
C LYS A 77 3.42 -9.15 7.49
N ARG A 78 4.75 -9.38 7.54
CA ARG A 78 5.41 -10.03 8.68
C ARG A 78 5.28 -9.21 9.97
N LEU A 79 5.45 -7.88 9.89
CA LEU A 79 5.30 -7.01 11.04
C LEU A 79 3.87 -7.00 11.59
N ILE A 80 2.86 -6.87 10.73
CA ILE A 80 1.45 -6.87 11.16
C ILE A 80 1.08 -8.21 11.82
N SER A 81 1.43 -9.34 11.19
CA SER A 81 1.19 -10.67 11.78
C SER A 81 1.95 -10.88 13.09
N SER A 82 3.18 -10.36 13.20
CA SER A 82 3.98 -10.47 14.42
C SER A 82 3.43 -9.59 15.54
N PHE A 83 2.99 -8.38 15.22
CA PHE A 83 2.38 -7.43 16.17
C PHE A 83 1.10 -8.01 16.78
N ARG A 84 0.20 -8.53 15.94
CA ARG A 84 -1.04 -9.17 16.42
C ARG A 84 -0.73 -10.34 17.33
N LYS A 85 0.23 -11.17 16.95
CA LYS A 85 0.65 -12.30 17.77
C LYS A 85 1.27 -11.84 19.09
N ALA A 86 2.17 -10.86 19.07
CA ALA A 86 2.80 -10.32 20.26
C ALA A 86 1.78 -9.70 21.22
N HIS A 87 0.74 -9.05 20.71
CA HIS A 87 -0.36 -8.53 21.52
C HIS A 87 -1.19 -9.65 22.14
N MET A 88 -1.54 -10.68 21.37
CA MET A 88 -2.28 -11.86 21.88
C MET A 88 -1.48 -12.65 22.92
N ASP A 89 -0.16 -12.73 22.76
CA ASP A 89 0.76 -13.43 23.66
C ASP A 89 1.22 -12.55 24.85
N ASP A 90 0.71 -11.32 24.98
CA ASP A 90 1.11 -10.30 25.98
C ASP A 90 2.64 -9.99 26.02
N GLU A 91 3.30 -10.10 24.87
CA GLU A 91 4.72 -9.75 24.69
C GLU A 91 4.90 -8.21 24.56
N LYS A 92 4.68 -7.46 25.65
CA LYS A 92 4.66 -5.99 25.66
C LYS A 92 5.84 -5.35 24.94
N THR A 93 7.08 -5.70 25.30
CA THR A 93 8.30 -5.08 24.75
C THR A 93 8.40 -5.21 23.24
N LYS A 94 8.01 -6.36 22.70
CA LYS A 94 7.99 -6.62 21.26
C LYS A 94 6.84 -5.89 20.58
N CYS A 95 5.67 -5.86 21.21
CA CYS A 95 4.51 -5.12 20.73
C CYS A 95 4.84 -3.62 20.56
N PHE A 96 5.50 -3.00 21.54
CA PHE A 96 6.01 -1.63 21.45
C PHE A 96 7.00 -1.44 20.29
N ALA A 97 7.98 -2.34 20.16
CA ALA A 97 8.97 -2.24 19.10
C ALA A 97 8.34 -2.35 17.71
N GLU A 98 7.39 -3.27 17.52
CA GLU A 98 6.72 -3.50 16.23
C GLU A 98 5.73 -2.39 15.89
N ALA A 99 4.97 -1.88 16.87
CA ALA A 99 4.09 -0.72 16.68
C ALA A 99 4.88 0.53 16.27
N LYS A 100 6.01 0.79 16.95
CA LYS A 100 6.95 1.87 16.57
C LYS A 100 7.47 1.70 15.15
N PHE A 101 7.77 0.46 14.72
CA PHE A 101 8.23 0.22 13.36
C PHE A 101 7.13 0.46 12.33
N LEU A 102 5.90 0.01 12.58
CA LEU A 102 4.74 0.31 11.73
C LEU A 102 4.52 1.83 11.60
N ALA A 103 4.59 2.57 12.72
CA ALA A 103 4.47 4.03 12.73
C ALA A 103 5.51 4.71 11.80
N HIS A 104 6.78 4.33 11.89
CA HIS A 104 7.80 4.90 11.01
C HIS A 104 7.68 4.45 9.54
N LEU A 105 7.16 3.26 9.26
CA LEU A 105 6.86 2.84 7.88
C LEU A 105 5.73 3.67 7.26
N ILE A 106 4.76 4.13 8.06
CA ILE A 106 3.72 5.07 7.65
C ILE A 106 4.31 6.44 7.37
N ASN A 107 5.19 6.93 8.26
CA ASN A 107 5.87 8.20 8.05
C ASN A 107 6.66 8.23 6.74
N GLN A 108 7.36 7.13 6.45
CA GLN A 108 8.12 6.91 5.22
C GLN A 108 7.26 6.55 3.99
N ARG A 109 5.92 6.52 4.14
CA ARG A 109 4.94 6.20 3.07
C ARG A 109 5.13 4.82 2.44
N VAL A 110 5.74 3.89 3.16
CA VAL A 110 5.78 2.47 2.77
C VAL A 110 4.44 1.80 3.05
N LEU A 111 3.77 2.20 4.13
CA LEU A 111 2.50 1.65 4.58
C LEU A 111 1.45 2.76 4.68
N HIS A 112 0.23 2.50 4.25
CA HIS A 112 -0.87 3.46 4.30
C HIS A 112 -1.29 3.72 5.75
N GLU A 113 -1.61 4.97 6.09
CA GLU A 113 -1.97 5.44 7.43
C GLU A 113 -3.19 4.75 8.06
N ILE A 114 -4.05 4.14 7.25
CA ILE A 114 -5.24 3.42 7.73
C ILE A 114 -4.89 2.36 8.77
N ILE A 115 -3.72 1.74 8.68
CA ILE A 115 -3.28 0.74 9.65
C ILE A 115 -3.01 1.37 11.03
N ALA A 116 -2.51 2.61 11.11
CA ALA A 116 -2.30 3.28 12.39
C ALA A 116 -3.64 3.58 13.06
N LEU A 117 -4.62 4.05 12.29
CA LEU A 117 -5.98 4.27 12.79
C LEU A 117 -6.59 2.97 13.33
N GLN A 118 -6.43 1.86 12.60
CA GLN A 118 -6.92 0.55 13.04
C GLN A 118 -6.20 0.03 14.29
N ILE A 119 -4.87 0.20 14.39
CA ILE A 119 -4.11 -0.16 15.59
C ILE A 119 -4.60 0.67 16.79
N LEU A 120 -4.76 1.98 16.62
CA LEU A 120 -5.23 2.86 17.70
C LEU A 120 -6.63 2.47 18.15
N LEU A 121 -7.57 2.24 17.24
CA LEU A 121 -8.93 1.78 17.56
C LEU A 121 -8.91 0.43 18.28
N PHE A 122 -8.16 -0.55 17.75
CA PHE A 122 -8.01 -1.87 18.37
C PHE A 122 -7.46 -1.80 19.80
N LEU A 123 -6.50 -0.92 20.06
CA LEU A 123 -5.95 -0.72 21.40
C LEU A 123 -6.95 -0.01 22.33
N PHE A 124 -7.75 0.93 21.84
CA PHE A 124 -8.76 1.62 22.65
C PHE A 124 -10.04 0.80 22.91
N GLU A 125 -10.33 -0.24 22.13
CA GLU A 125 -11.45 -1.17 22.40
C GLU A 125 -11.29 -1.83 23.78
N ASN A 126 -10.06 -2.25 24.11
CA ASN A 126 -9.71 -2.82 25.40
C ASN A 126 -8.92 -1.81 26.22
N ARG A 127 -9.63 -1.00 27.02
CA ARG A 127 -9.11 0.14 27.80
C ARG A 127 -8.20 -0.21 28.98
N THR A 128 -7.26 -1.13 28.79
CA THR A 128 -6.19 -1.40 29.76
C THR A 128 -5.14 -0.30 29.69
N ASP A 129 -4.51 0.01 30.83
CA ASP A 129 -3.44 1.01 30.88
C ASP A 129 -2.32 0.71 29.87
N ASP A 130 -1.92 -0.56 29.73
CA ASP A 130 -0.89 -0.97 28.78
C ASP A 130 -1.25 -0.67 27.32
N ASN A 131 -2.51 -0.94 26.93
CA ASN A 131 -2.98 -0.65 25.57
C ASN A 131 -3.04 0.86 25.32
N ILE A 132 -3.48 1.64 26.30
CA ILE A 132 -3.54 3.10 26.21
C ILE A 132 -2.12 3.67 26.08
N ILE A 133 -1.17 3.19 26.90
CA ILE A 133 0.25 3.58 26.82
C ILE A 133 0.82 3.23 25.44
N LEU A 134 0.57 2.03 24.92
CA LEU A 134 1.02 1.61 23.59
C LEU A 134 0.41 2.47 22.48
N ALA A 135 -0.86 2.83 22.60
CA ALA A 135 -1.53 3.72 21.66
C ALA A 135 -0.92 5.13 21.68
N ILE A 136 -0.66 5.69 22.86
CA ILE A 136 -0.02 6.99 23.03
C ILE A 136 1.38 6.99 22.42
N GLU A 137 2.20 5.99 22.72
CA GLU A 137 3.56 5.89 22.17
C GLU A 137 3.54 5.73 20.65
N SER A 138 2.63 4.91 20.10
CA SER A 138 2.45 4.79 18.65
C SER A 138 2.03 6.13 18.02
N LEU A 139 1.17 6.89 18.71
CA LEU A 139 0.69 8.17 18.25
C LEU A 139 1.74 9.28 18.34
N LYS A 140 2.66 9.23 19.31
CA LYS A 140 3.84 10.12 19.32
C LYS A 140 4.68 9.93 18.07
N GLU A 141 4.91 8.69 17.65
CA GLU A 141 5.79 8.38 16.52
C GLU A 141 5.22 8.72 15.14
N CYS A 142 3.89 8.62 14.93
CA CYS A 142 3.26 8.91 13.62
C CYS A 142 2.23 10.05 13.63
N GLY A 143 2.02 10.71 14.76
CA GLY A 143 0.96 11.72 14.91
C GLY A 143 1.15 12.94 14.01
N GLN A 144 2.39 13.40 13.79
CA GLN A 144 2.65 14.47 12.83
C GLN A 144 2.20 14.08 11.42
N LYS A 145 2.53 12.86 10.97
CA LYS A 145 2.11 12.35 9.66
C LYS A 145 0.58 12.28 9.59
N LEU A 146 -0.07 11.67 10.57
CA LEU A 146 -1.54 11.57 10.64
C LEU A 146 -2.23 12.93 10.63
N SER A 147 -1.64 13.95 11.28
CA SER A 147 -2.20 15.31 11.27
C SER A 147 -2.25 15.93 9.87
N THR A 148 -1.35 15.51 8.96
CA THR A 148 -1.30 16.00 7.59
C THR A 148 -2.20 15.22 6.63
N VAL A 149 -2.40 13.92 6.86
CA VAL A 149 -3.09 13.03 5.91
C VAL A 149 -4.52 12.68 6.33
N SER A 150 -4.79 12.59 7.64
CA SER A 150 -6.07 12.16 8.21
C SER A 150 -6.43 12.97 9.46
N PRO A 151 -6.57 14.31 9.33
CA PRO A 151 -6.80 15.20 10.49
C PRO A 151 -8.15 14.96 11.18
N GLN A 152 -9.18 14.53 10.43
CA GLN A 152 -10.52 14.31 10.97
C GLN A 152 -10.56 13.05 11.85
N GLU A 153 -9.99 11.96 11.36
CA GLU A 153 -9.89 10.68 12.06
C GLU A 153 -9.01 10.82 13.31
N LEU A 154 -7.89 11.54 13.17
CA LEU A 154 -7.01 11.84 14.29
C LEU A 154 -7.71 12.69 15.37
N TYR A 155 -8.56 13.64 14.98
CA TYR A 155 -9.35 14.43 15.94
C TYR A 155 -10.26 13.54 16.80
N THR A 156 -10.92 12.55 16.20
CA THR A 156 -11.74 11.57 16.94
C THR A 156 -10.93 10.81 17.98
N ILE A 157 -9.70 10.41 17.65
CA ILE A 157 -8.79 9.74 18.59
C ILE A 157 -8.45 10.65 19.77
N TYR A 158 -8.19 11.93 19.53
CA TYR A 158 -7.96 12.89 20.61
C TYR A 158 -9.19 13.12 21.50
N LEU A 159 -10.40 13.03 20.97
CA LEU A 159 -11.62 13.07 21.79
C LEU A 159 -11.73 11.86 22.70
N VAL A 160 -11.40 10.65 22.19
CA VAL A 160 -11.34 9.44 23.02
C VAL A 160 -10.35 9.62 24.17
N LEU A 161 -9.13 10.09 23.89
CA LEU A 161 -8.12 10.36 24.92
C LEU A 161 -8.56 11.42 25.95
N LYS A 162 -9.26 12.47 25.51
CA LYS A 162 -9.80 13.49 26.40
C LYS A 162 -10.89 12.92 27.33
N ASN A 163 -11.73 12.02 26.82
CA ASN A 163 -12.74 11.35 27.64
C ASN A 163 -12.10 10.38 28.64
N LEU A 164 -11.04 9.67 28.26
CA LEU A 164 -10.30 8.78 29.16
C LEU A 164 -9.70 9.53 30.37
N LEU A 165 -9.25 10.77 30.20
CA LEU A 165 -8.76 11.60 31.32
C LEU A 165 -9.82 11.90 32.38
N GLN A 166 -11.11 11.77 32.06
CA GLN A 166 -12.20 11.97 33.00
C GLN A 166 -12.56 10.69 33.76
N GLU A 167 -12.01 9.54 33.36
CA GLU A 167 -12.33 8.26 33.98
C GLU A 167 -11.57 8.09 35.31
N PRO A 168 -12.26 7.79 36.41
CA PRO A 168 -11.65 7.69 37.74
C PRO A 168 -10.74 6.47 37.90
N SER A 169 -10.85 5.48 37.02
CA SER A 169 -10.05 4.25 37.03
C SER A 169 -8.69 4.39 36.33
N LEU A 170 -8.45 5.49 35.61
CA LEU A 170 -7.21 5.68 34.88
C LEU A 170 -6.06 5.97 35.84
N ASN A 171 -4.95 5.22 35.70
CA ASN A 171 -3.82 5.41 36.59
C ASN A 171 -3.09 6.74 36.31
N LYS A 172 -2.35 7.24 37.30
CA LYS A 172 -1.66 8.53 37.21
C LYS A 172 -0.60 8.57 36.11
N GLN A 173 0.12 7.49 35.88
CA GLN A 173 1.15 7.41 34.84
C GLN A 173 0.52 7.57 33.43
N THR A 174 -0.58 6.88 33.17
CA THR A 174 -1.33 6.96 31.91
C THR A 174 -1.90 8.37 31.73
N GLN A 175 -2.43 8.99 32.80
CA GLN A 175 -2.87 10.39 32.78
C GLN A 175 -1.75 11.34 32.36
N ASP A 176 -0.58 11.24 33.01
CA ASP A 176 0.60 12.08 32.71
C ASP A 176 1.03 11.89 31.23
N MET A 177 1.04 10.65 30.73
CA MET A 177 1.38 10.36 29.33
C MET A 177 0.39 10.94 28.32
N ILE A 178 -0.91 10.99 28.64
CA ILE A 178 -1.91 11.65 27.79
C ILE A 178 -1.67 13.17 27.77
N GLN A 179 -1.38 13.78 28.91
CA GLN A 179 -1.07 15.21 29.00
C GLN A 179 0.20 15.58 28.22
N ASP A 180 1.24 14.74 28.32
CA ASP A 180 2.47 14.88 27.53
C ASP A 180 2.17 14.83 26.03
N LEU A 181 1.33 13.90 25.59
CA LEU A 181 0.92 13.80 24.18
C LEU A 181 0.16 15.06 23.71
N PHE A 182 -0.71 15.65 24.53
CA PHE A 182 -1.38 16.90 24.19
C PHE A 182 -0.41 18.07 24.10
N THR A 183 0.64 18.08 24.93
CA THR A 183 1.74 19.06 24.84
C THR A 183 2.50 18.89 23.52
N ILE A 184 2.93 17.67 23.19
CA ILE A 184 3.60 17.35 21.92
C ILE A 184 2.75 17.80 20.72
N ARG A 185 1.43 17.57 20.76
CA ARG A 185 0.51 18.00 19.71
C ARG A 185 0.46 19.53 19.58
N ARG A 186 0.36 20.25 20.71
CA ARG A 186 0.33 21.72 20.73
C ARG A 186 1.60 22.30 20.14
N ASP A 187 2.73 21.66 20.42
CA ASP A 187 4.05 22.03 19.93
C ASP A 187 4.31 21.49 18.50
N GLY A 188 3.27 21.05 17.77
CA GLY A 188 3.38 20.66 16.37
C GLY A 188 4.24 19.41 16.09
N PHE A 189 4.48 18.58 17.11
CA PHE A 189 5.37 17.41 17.06
C PHE A 189 6.84 17.75 16.74
N GLU A 190 7.34 18.91 17.16
CA GLU A 190 8.74 19.30 16.94
C GLU A 190 9.76 18.24 17.42
N THR A 191 9.49 17.60 18.56
CA THR A 191 10.33 16.53 19.13
C THR A 191 10.11 15.17 18.48
N TYR A 192 9.00 14.99 17.77
CA TYR A 192 8.60 13.75 17.09
C TYR A 192 8.26 14.00 15.61
N PRO A 193 9.22 14.49 14.80
CA PRO A 193 8.97 14.72 13.39
C PRO A 193 8.68 13.39 12.69
N ALA A 194 7.75 13.40 11.74
CA ALA A 194 7.37 12.22 10.97
C ALA A 194 8.60 11.56 10.32
N ILE A 195 9.42 12.36 9.63
CA ILE A 195 10.69 11.93 9.07
C ILE A 195 11.80 12.79 9.66
N GLN A 196 12.77 12.14 10.31
CA GLN A 196 13.95 12.83 10.83
C GLN A 196 14.80 13.38 9.68
N TYR A 197 15.47 14.50 9.92
CA TYR A 197 16.35 15.14 8.94
C TYR A 197 17.36 14.15 8.36
N GLY A 198 17.54 14.15 7.04
CA GLY A 198 18.46 13.25 6.32
C GLY A 198 17.95 11.81 6.11
N LEU A 199 16.72 11.48 6.51
CA LEU A 199 16.11 10.17 6.29
C LEU A 199 14.99 10.14 5.23
N ASP A 200 14.65 11.28 4.61
CA ASP A 200 13.74 11.33 3.45
C ASP A 200 14.54 11.07 2.16
N LEU A 201 14.82 9.78 1.90
CA LEU A 201 15.79 9.33 0.89
C LEU A 201 15.18 8.90 -0.44
N VAL A 202 13.84 8.89 -0.54
CA VAL A 202 13.12 8.39 -1.71
C VAL A 202 12.16 9.47 -2.18
N ASP A 203 12.34 9.92 -3.42
CA ASP A 203 11.41 10.87 -4.04
C ASP A 203 9.99 10.29 -4.11
N LYS A 204 9.00 11.14 -3.86
CA LYS A 204 7.57 10.84 -3.80
C LYS A 204 7.07 10.10 -5.05
N ASN A 205 7.64 10.41 -6.22
CA ASN A 205 7.27 9.79 -7.49
C ASN A 205 7.68 8.31 -7.59
N TYR A 206 8.67 7.87 -6.80
CA TYR A 206 9.16 6.49 -6.77
C TYR A 206 8.75 5.74 -5.51
N GLN A 207 7.94 6.37 -4.64
CA GLN A 207 7.40 5.70 -3.47
C GLN A 207 6.26 4.76 -3.87
N TYR A 208 6.20 3.61 -3.21
CA TYR A 208 5.11 2.66 -3.36
C TYR A 208 4.49 2.42 -1.98
N THR A 209 3.22 2.77 -1.80
CA THR A 209 2.53 2.62 -0.52
C THR A 209 1.66 1.38 -0.52
N HIS A 210 1.89 0.48 0.43
CA HIS A 210 1.07 -0.70 0.63
C HIS A 210 -0.17 -0.36 1.45
N ILE A 211 -1.35 -0.76 0.98
CA ILE A 211 -2.56 -0.78 1.81
C ILE A 211 -2.68 -2.18 2.40
N LEU A 212 -2.52 -2.28 3.72
CA LEU A 212 -2.73 -3.49 4.50
C LEU A 212 -3.61 -3.13 5.69
N LEU A 213 -4.51 -4.03 6.05
CA LEU A 213 -5.47 -3.89 7.14
C LEU A 213 -5.03 -4.76 8.31
N LEU A 214 -5.28 -4.30 9.53
CA LEU A 214 -4.89 -5.01 10.74
C LEU A 214 -5.58 -6.38 10.84
N ASN A 215 -6.87 -6.45 10.52
CA ASN A 215 -7.69 -7.64 10.76
C ASN A 215 -7.45 -8.77 9.75
N ASN A 216 -6.80 -8.49 8.61
CA ASN A 216 -6.54 -9.49 7.60
C ASN A 216 -5.49 -10.51 8.07
N SER A 217 -5.60 -11.75 7.59
CA SER A 217 -4.57 -12.75 7.78
C SER A 217 -3.50 -12.58 6.68
N TYR A 218 -2.24 -12.56 7.09
CA TYR A 218 -1.11 -12.48 6.17
C TYR A 218 -0.22 -13.69 6.31
N ASP A 219 0.06 -14.35 5.19
CA ASP A 219 1.13 -15.33 5.14
C ASP A 219 2.47 -14.63 5.40
N SER A 220 3.20 -15.16 6.37
CA SER A 220 4.53 -14.68 6.72
C SER A 220 5.62 -15.26 5.81
N GLU A 221 5.27 -16.21 4.93
CA GLU A 221 6.15 -16.84 3.95
C GLU A 221 7.45 -17.34 4.62
N LYS A 222 7.32 -18.03 5.77
CA LYS A 222 8.48 -18.49 6.58
C LYS A 222 9.42 -19.41 5.80
N MET A 223 8.89 -20.11 4.80
CA MET A 223 9.65 -20.97 3.92
C MET A 223 10.76 -20.22 3.16
N LEU A 224 10.62 -18.90 2.94
CA LEU A 224 11.65 -18.05 2.32
C LEU A 224 12.88 -17.80 3.22
N ASP A 225 12.79 -18.12 4.51
CA ASP A 225 13.93 -18.02 5.43
C ASP A 225 14.89 -19.21 5.29
N GLN A 226 14.42 -20.29 4.64
CA GLN A 226 15.13 -21.55 4.49
C GLN A 226 15.60 -21.74 3.05
N PHE A 227 16.63 -22.58 2.88
CA PHE A 227 17.15 -22.85 1.56
C PHE A 227 16.14 -23.71 0.79
N GLN A 228 15.87 -23.28 -0.44
CA GLN A 228 15.08 -24.04 -1.39
C GLN A 228 15.91 -24.19 -2.65
N TYR A 229 15.89 -25.39 -3.22
CA TYR A 229 16.48 -25.64 -4.52
C TYR A 229 15.68 -24.90 -5.58
N ASP A 230 16.37 -24.17 -6.46
CA ASP A 230 15.78 -23.39 -7.54
C ASP A 230 16.31 -23.96 -8.86
N GLU A 231 15.44 -24.66 -9.60
CA GLU A 231 15.76 -25.22 -10.91
C GLU A 231 16.13 -24.13 -11.92
N GLU A 232 15.51 -22.96 -11.82
CA GLU A 232 15.74 -21.80 -12.68
C GLU A 232 16.80 -20.83 -12.12
N TYR A 233 17.64 -21.28 -11.19
CA TYR A 233 18.61 -20.44 -10.48
C TYR A 233 19.41 -19.50 -11.39
N LYS A 234 19.94 -20.04 -12.50
CA LYS A 234 20.75 -19.27 -13.46
C LYS A 234 19.92 -18.15 -14.12
N VAL A 235 18.67 -18.45 -14.49
CA VAL A 235 17.75 -17.49 -15.12
C VAL A 235 17.40 -16.38 -14.14
N ASN A 236 17.04 -16.74 -12.91
CA ASN A 236 16.65 -15.80 -11.86
C ASN A 236 17.81 -14.89 -11.44
N GLU A 237 19.04 -15.41 -11.35
CA GLU A 237 20.23 -14.59 -11.11
C GLU A 237 20.52 -13.62 -12.26
N ASN A 238 20.32 -14.04 -13.51
CA ASN A 238 20.50 -13.16 -14.66
C ASN A 238 19.43 -12.05 -14.72
N LYS A 239 18.16 -12.38 -14.45
CA LYS A 239 17.08 -11.39 -14.29
C LYS A 239 17.44 -10.36 -13.22
N TYR A 240 17.91 -10.81 -12.06
CA TYR A 240 18.33 -9.89 -10.99
C TYR A 240 19.52 -9.02 -11.41
N LYS A 241 20.54 -9.58 -12.07
CA LYS A 241 21.70 -8.81 -12.58
C LYS A 241 21.28 -7.69 -13.54
N GLN A 242 20.30 -7.95 -14.41
CA GLN A 242 19.77 -6.94 -15.31
C GLN A 242 19.06 -5.81 -14.55
N SER A 243 18.18 -6.15 -13.61
CA SER A 243 17.51 -5.16 -12.75
C SER A 243 18.50 -4.36 -11.91
N ARG A 244 19.52 -5.02 -11.36
CA ARG A 244 20.59 -4.38 -10.59
C ARG A 244 21.37 -3.36 -11.40
N LYS A 245 21.72 -3.65 -12.66
CA LYS A 245 22.41 -2.70 -13.54
C LYS A 245 21.60 -1.41 -13.70
N LYS A 246 20.30 -1.52 -13.98
CA LYS A 246 19.41 -0.35 -14.11
C LYS A 246 19.36 0.49 -12.83
N ILE A 247 19.32 -0.16 -11.66
CA ILE A 247 19.25 0.53 -10.36
C ILE A 247 20.54 1.25 -10.01
N LEU A 248 21.70 0.66 -10.30
CA LEU A 248 23.00 1.24 -9.96
C LEU A 248 23.44 2.31 -10.97
N VAL A 249 23.13 2.15 -12.26
CA VAL A 249 23.48 3.12 -13.32
C VAL A 249 22.73 4.44 -13.14
N ASN A 250 21.44 4.41 -12.79
CA ASN A 250 20.68 5.63 -12.52
C ASN A 250 21.20 6.45 -11.32
N ASN A 251 22.10 5.90 -10.50
CA ASN A 251 22.73 6.62 -9.39
C ASN A 251 24.15 7.11 -9.71
N SER A 252 24.79 6.62 -10.78
CA SER A 252 26.13 7.06 -11.20
C SER A 252 26.11 8.33 -12.05
N ASP A 253 24.94 8.77 -12.53
CA ASP A 253 24.81 10.00 -13.33
C ASP A 253 24.85 11.30 -12.50
N ASN A 254 24.99 11.19 -11.16
CA ASN A 254 25.11 12.35 -10.26
C ASN A 254 26.51 12.53 -9.65
N GLU A 255 27.47 11.66 -9.95
CA GLU A 255 28.86 11.83 -9.52
C GLU A 255 29.82 11.36 -10.62
N ASN A 256 30.20 12.31 -11.48
CA ASN A 256 31.52 12.52 -12.11
C ASN A 256 31.39 12.90 -13.59
N GLU A 257 31.43 14.22 -13.83
CA GLU A 257 32.10 14.75 -15.02
C GLU A 257 33.57 14.27 -15.04
N SER A 258 34.09 14.11 -16.26
CA SER A 258 35.49 13.91 -16.65
C SER A 258 36.11 12.52 -16.49
N SER A 259 36.09 11.74 -17.56
CA SER A 259 37.34 11.36 -18.24
C SER A 259 37.07 10.94 -19.69
N SER A 260 37.90 11.50 -20.58
CA SER A 260 37.84 11.37 -22.05
C SER A 260 38.63 10.16 -22.58
N ASN A 261 38.29 9.83 -23.83
CA ASN A 261 39.01 9.07 -24.87
C ASN A 261 38.84 7.53 -24.86
N SER A 262 38.62 6.84 -25.99
CA SER A 262 38.88 7.19 -27.40
C SER A 262 38.05 6.36 -28.41
N SER A 263 37.62 7.04 -29.47
CA SER A 263 37.64 6.69 -30.92
C SER A 263 37.04 5.36 -31.42
N ASP A 264 36.02 5.47 -32.29
CA ASP A 264 36.26 5.20 -33.73
C ASP A 264 35.24 5.94 -34.63
N SER A 265 35.73 6.42 -35.76
CA SER A 265 35.10 7.37 -36.71
C SER A 265 34.30 6.64 -37.80
N ASP A 266 33.27 7.30 -38.38
CA ASP A 266 33.27 7.69 -39.81
C ASP A 266 31.98 8.44 -40.25
N GLU A 267 32.25 9.67 -40.73
CA GLU A 267 31.69 10.48 -41.84
C GLU A 267 30.18 10.79 -42.03
N LYS A 268 29.84 12.08 -41.77
CA LYS A 268 29.23 13.13 -42.64
C LYS A 268 28.66 12.74 -44.02
N ASP A 269 27.59 13.30 -44.60
CA ASP A 269 26.87 14.58 -44.49
C ASP A 269 25.44 14.43 -45.10
N ASN A 270 24.45 15.16 -44.59
CA ASN A 270 23.68 16.17 -45.34
C ASN A 270 22.42 16.62 -44.58
N ASP A 271 22.38 17.92 -44.30
CA ASP A 271 21.24 18.67 -43.80
C ASP A 271 20.05 18.61 -44.77
N ASN A 272 18.85 18.39 -44.24
CA ASN A 272 17.67 19.12 -44.70
C ASN A 272 16.62 19.18 -43.59
N GLU A 273 16.30 20.42 -43.22
CA GLU A 273 15.28 20.81 -42.27
C GLU A 273 13.91 20.21 -42.61
N LYS A 274 13.34 19.45 -41.67
CA LYS A 274 11.91 19.56 -41.32
C LYS A 274 11.76 19.40 -39.81
N ARG A 275 11.59 20.52 -39.11
CA ARG A 275 10.94 20.56 -37.79
C ARG A 275 9.52 20.01 -37.94
N GLN A 276 9.37 18.70 -37.80
CA GLN A 276 8.10 18.12 -37.42
C GLN A 276 8.00 18.23 -35.90
N GLN A 277 6.99 18.95 -35.45
CA GLN A 277 6.57 18.98 -34.05
C GLN A 277 6.51 17.54 -33.53
N PRO A 278 6.95 17.25 -32.29
CA PRO A 278 6.77 15.92 -31.74
C PRO A 278 5.26 15.69 -31.68
N THR A 279 4.79 14.83 -32.58
CA THR A 279 3.50 14.19 -32.49
C THR A 279 3.46 13.53 -31.12
N ASN A 280 2.69 14.14 -30.22
CA ASN A 280 2.15 13.48 -29.05
C ASN A 280 1.61 12.12 -29.48
N VAL A 281 2.18 11.05 -28.94
CA VAL A 281 1.52 9.82 -28.47
C VAL A 281 2.65 8.84 -28.17
N ASP A 282 2.99 8.73 -26.88
CA ASP A 282 3.26 7.46 -26.21
C ASP A 282 3.39 7.74 -24.71
N ARG A 283 2.24 7.75 -24.03
CA ARG A 283 2.19 7.59 -22.57
C ARG A 283 2.18 6.08 -22.32
N THR A 284 3.32 5.61 -21.84
CA THR A 284 3.67 4.21 -21.55
C THR A 284 2.63 3.51 -20.68
N GLU A 285 2.48 2.18 -20.82
CA GLU A 285 1.62 1.33 -19.96
C GLU A 285 1.76 1.61 -18.46
N ALA A 286 2.93 2.10 -18.03
CA ALA A 286 3.20 2.55 -16.67
C ALA A 286 2.27 3.71 -16.22
N ASP A 287 2.00 4.70 -17.06
CA ASP A 287 1.08 5.80 -16.74
C ASP A 287 -0.36 5.30 -16.59
N LEU A 288 -0.72 4.29 -17.39
CA LEU A 288 -2.03 3.64 -17.32
C LEU A 288 -2.15 2.82 -16.03
N LEU A 289 -1.11 2.07 -15.64
CA LEU A 289 -1.06 1.33 -14.38
C LEU A 289 -1.08 2.25 -13.16
N ILE A 290 -0.39 3.38 -13.21
CA ILE A 290 -0.42 4.40 -12.15
C ILE A 290 -1.84 4.99 -12.04
N HIS A 291 -2.49 5.25 -13.17
CA HIS A 291 -3.88 5.72 -13.19
C HIS A 291 -4.86 4.67 -12.64
N HIS A 292 -4.69 3.39 -13.02
CA HIS A 292 -5.42 2.24 -12.47
C HIS A 292 -5.26 2.12 -10.96
N HIS A 293 -4.02 2.20 -10.48
CA HIS A 293 -3.74 2.14 -9.06
C HIS A 293 -4.36 3.31 -8.31
N LYS A 294 -4.30 4.52 -8.87
CA LYS A 294 -4.90 5.71 -8.24
C LYS A 294 -6.43 5.64 -8.14
N ILE A 295 -7.10 5.13 -9.16
CA ILE A 295 -8.56 4.92 -9.15
C ILE A 295 -8.95 3.83 -8.15
N PHE A 296 -8.19 2.73 -8.11
CA PHE A 296 -8.34 1.67 -7.10
C PHE A 296 -8.23 2.20 -5.67
N LEU A 297 -7.23 3.04 -5.39
CA LEU A 297 -7.04 3.64 -4.07
C LEU A 297 -8.22 4.54 -3.65
N ILE A 298 -8.80 5.31 -4.57
CA ILE A 298 -9.96 6.16 -4.27
C ILE A 298 -11.20 5.32 -3.97
N ILE A 299 -11.39 4.23 -4.70
CA ILE A 299 -12.50 3.30 -4.47
C ILE A 299 -12.33 2.61 -3.11
N GLN A 300 -11.12 2.16 -2.77
CA GLN A 300 -10.84 1.50 -1.48
C GLN A 300 -10.90 2.45 -0.28
N ALA A 301 -10.52 3.72 -0.44
CA ALA A 301 -10.49 4.70 0.65
C ALA A 301 -11.85 5.37 0.90
N SER A 302 -12.88 5.09 0.10
CA SER A 302 -14.18 5.74 0.19
C SER A 302 -15.20 4.83 0.87
N ILE A 303 -15.70 5.27 2.03
CA ILE A 303 -16.72 4.56 2.83
C ILE A 303 -18.12 4.72 2.22
N ASP A 304 -18.31 5.77 1.43
CA ASP A 304 -19.61 6.25 0.91
C ASP A 304 -19.52 6.41 -0.61
N ALA A 305 -20.50 5.85 -1.33
CA ALA A 305 -20.52 5.77 -2.79
C ALA A 305 -20.62 7.15 -3.44
N GLU A 306 -21.36 8.09 -2.85
CA GLU A 306 -21.48 9.45 -3.38
C GLU A 306 -20.15 10.22 -3.27
N LYS A 307 -19.43 10.02 -2.16
CA LYS A 307 -18.10 10.63 -1.94
C LYS A 307 -17.04 10.01 -2.87
N CYS A 308 -17.15 8.72 -3.14
CA CYS A 308 -16.32 8.03 -4.14
C CYS A 308 -16.56 8.62 -5.54
N ALA A 309 -17.82 8.68 -5.97
CA ALA A 309 -18.21 9.20 -7.28
C ALA A 309 -17.78 10.67 -7.46
N SER A 310 -17.96 11.50 -6.44
CA SER A 310 -17.52 12.91 -6.47
C SER A 310 -16.00 13.06 -6.59
N LYS A 311 -15.22 12.21 -5.91
CA LYS A 311 -13.74 12.19 -6.00
C LYS A 311 -13.26 11.67 -7.36
N LEU A 312 -13.89 10.63 -7.90
CA LEU A 312 -13.60 10.09 -9.22
C LEU A 312 -13.91 11.11 -10.33
N HIS A 313 -15.05 11.81 -10.22
CA HIS A 313 -15.44 12.84 -11.18
C HIS A 313 -14.51 14.08 -11.16
N LYS A 314 -14.06 14.51 -9.97
CA LYS A 314 -13.03 15.56 -9.81
C LYS A 314 -11.67 15.16 -10.36
N MET A 315 -11.33 13.87 -10.39
CA MET A 315 -10.08 13.38 -10.99
C MET A 315 -10.18 13.34 -12.54
N ASN A 316 -11.36 13.02 -13.07
CA ASN A 316 -11.56 12.81 -14.52
C ASN A 316 -11.78 14.11 -15.32
N SER A 317 -11.91 15.26 -14.67
CA SER A 317 -12.19 16.56 -15.32
C SER A 317 -11.00 17.13 -16.13
N TYR A 318 -9.82 16.51 -16.04
CA TYR A 318 -8.62 16.91 -16.80
C TYR A 318 -8.44 16.17 -18.14
N GLY A 319 -9.38 15.30 -18.54
CA GLY A 319 -9.36 14.70 -19.87
C GLY A 319 -10.56 13.81 -20.10
N ARG A 320 -11.50 14.27 -20.93
CA ARG A 320 -12.74 13.59 -21.38
C ARG A 320 -12.53 12.10 -21.71
N ARG A 321 -12.62 11.21 -20.73
CA ARG A 321 -12.59 9.75 -20.89
C ARG A 321 -13.38 9.08 -19.75
N ASP A 322 -14.69 9.33 -19.72
CA ASP A 322 -15.59 8.66 -18.78
C ASP A 322 -15.76 7.17 -19.13
N ASP A 323 -15.70 6.81 -20.41
CA ASP A 323 -15.82 5.43 -20.87
C ASP A 323 -14.69 4.51 -20.35
N LYS A 324 -13.44 4.99 -20.33
CA LYS A 324 -12.27 4.24 -19.82
C LYS A 324 -12.26 4.14 -18.29
N LEU A 325 -12.88 5.09 -17.59
CA LEU A 325 -13.03 5.02 -16.14
C LEU A 325 -14.00 3.90 -15.77
N CYS A 326 -15.13 3.80 -16.47
CA CYS A 326 -16.09 2.71 -16.30
C CYS A 326 -15.47 1.35 -16.62
N GLU A 327 -14.73 1.24 -17.73
CA GLU A 327 -13.97 0.03 -18.09
C GLU A 327 -13.02 -0.36 -16.95
N MET A 328 -12.24 0.59 -16.43
CA MET A 328 -11.26 0.36 -15.37
C MET A 328 -11.86 -0.05 -14.02
N ILE A 329 -13.01 0.52 -13.65
CA ILE A 329 -13.75 0.11 -12.44
C ILE A 329 -14.19 -1.35 -12.56
N VAL A 330 -14.72 -1.73 -13.73
CA VAL A 330 -15.14 -3.12 -14.01
C VAL A 330 -13.93 -4.05 -14.06
N ASP A 331 -12.81 -3.62 -14.65
CA ASP A 331 -11.56 -4.37 -14.72
C ASP A 331 -10.96 -4.63 -13.33
N ILE A 332 -11.01 -3.64 -12.44
CA ILE A 332 -10.62 -3.77 -11.03
C ILE A 332 -11.52 -4.78 -10.30
N CYS A 333 -12.83 -4.74 -10.55
CA CYS A 333 -13.77 -5.67 -9.95
C CYS A 333 -13.62 -7.11 -10.47
N THR A 334 -13.07 -7.30 -11.67
CA THR A 334 -12.97 -8.61 -12.33
C THR A 334 -11.59 -9.28 -12.24
N LYS A 335 -10.50 -8.51 -12.04
CA LYS A 335 -9.11 -9.02 -11.99
C LYS A 335 -8.61 -9.46 -10.60
N GLN A 336 -9.44 -9.44 -9.57
CA GLN A 336 -9.03 -9.94 -8.25
C GLN A 336 -9.12 -11.48 -8.19
N HIS A 337 -8.01 -12.14 -7.85
CA HIS A 337 -7.91 -13.60 -7.75
C HIS A 337 -8.66 -14.21 -6.56
N THR A 338 -9.27 -13.40 -5.71
CA THR A 338 -10.10 -13.81 -4.57
C THR A 338 -11.26 -12.85 -4.45
N TYR A 339 -12.49 -13.37 -4.56
CA TYR A 339 -13.71 -12.66 -4.20
C TYR A 339 -13.68 -12.37 -2.70
N GLU A 340 -13.45 -11.12 -2.30
CA GLU A 340 -13.72 -10.70 -0.93
C GLU A 340 -15.20 -10.28 -0.83
N ASP A 341 -15.88 -10.76 0.22
CA ASP A 341 -17.29 -10.46 0.52
C ASP A 341 -17.59 -8.96 0.49
N PHE A 342 -16.58 -8.12 0.71
CA PHE A 342 -16.62 -6.67 0.59
C PHE A 342 -17.18 -6.18 -0.76
N PHE A 343 -16.77 -6.74 -1.90
CA PHE A 343 -17.21 -6.26 -3.22
C PHE A 343 -18.63 -6.70 -3.55
N GLY A 344 -19.04 -7.90 -3.13
CA GLY A 344 -20.42 -8.37 -3.24
C GLY A 344 -21.38 -7.55 -2.39
N ILE A 345 -20.97 -7.22 -1.16
CA ILE A 345 -21.73 -6.35 -0.26
C ILE A 345 -21.76 -4.91 -0.80
N TYR A 346 -20.66 -4.39 -1.33
CA TYR A 346 -20.59 -3.06 -1.92
C TYR A 346 -21.48 -2.94 -3.16
N LEU A 347 -21.38 -3.88 -4.11
CA LEU A 347 -22.23 -3.89 -5.31
C LEU A 347 -23.70 -4.08 -4.95
N LYS A 348 -24.01 -4.92 -3.95
CA LYS A 348 -25.37 -5.08 -3.40
C LYS A 348 -25.89 -3.76 -2.83
N ASN A 349 -25.10 -3.07 -2.00
CA ASN A 349 -25.51 -1.82 -1.37
C ASN A 349 -25.71 -0.72 -2.42
N LEU A 350 -24.79 -0.59 -3.38
CA LEU A 350 -24.91 0.34 -4.50
C LEU A 350 -26.19 0.09 -5.33
N LEU A 351 -26.50 -1.18 -5.63
CA LEU A 351 -27.71 -1.53 -6.40
C LEU A 351 -29.00 -1.29 -5.61
N LEU A 352 -29.01 -1.54 -4.31
CA LEU A 352 -30.16 -1.28 -3.44
C LEU A 352 -30.40 0.23 -3.27
N GLU A 353 -29.32 1.01 -3.19
CA GLU A 353 -29.38 2.47 -3.09
C GLU A 353 -29.85 3.09 -4.41
N LEU A 354 -29.32 2.63 -5.55
CA LEU A 354 -29.83 3.01 -6.87
C LEU A 354 -31.29 2.61 -7.08
N PHE A 355 -31.71 1.46 -6.57
CA PHE A 355 -33.12 1.04 -6.58
C PHE A 355 -34.00 1.97 -5.74
N HIS A 356 -33.52 2.38 -4.56
CA HIS A 356 -34.23 3.32 -3.70
C HIS A 356 -34.38 4.71 -4.34
N PHE A 357 -33.36 5.19 -5.05
CA PHE A 357 -33.37 6.50 -5.70
C PHE A 357 -34.12 6.55 -7.04
N LEU A 358 -33.96 5.53 -7.90
CA LEU A 358 -34.49 5.54 -9.27
C LEU A 358 -35.80 4.76 -9.42
N GLY A 359 -36.08 3.84 -8.48
CA GLY A 359 -37.15 2.87 -8.61
C GLY A 359 -36.81 1.74 -9.61
N PHE A 360 -37.57 0.65 -9.53
CA PHE A 360 -37.29 -0.59 -10.29
C PHE A 360 -37.22 -0.39 -11.81
N THR A 361 -38.17 0.36 -12.37
CA THR A 361 -38.39 0.47 -13.82
C THR A 361 -37.25 1.22 -14.50
N GLU A 362 -36.83 2.33 -13.92
CA GLU A 362 -35.74 3.16 -14.44
C GLU A 362 -34.38 2.47 -14.27
N LEU A 363 -34.17 1.79 -13.13
CA LEU A 363 -32.97 0.99 -12.92
C LEU A 363 -32.86 -0.17 -13.92
N LYS A 364 -33.96 -0.88 -14.21
CA LYS A 364 -34.01 -1.94 -15.21
C LYS A 364 -33.67 -1.39 -16.60
N ASN A 365 -34.24 -0.25 -16.98
CA ASN A 365 -33.98 0.37 -18.29
C ASN A 365 -32.49 0.72 -18.46
N ARG A 366 -31.87 1.33 -17.44
CA ARG A 366 -30.44 1.71 -17.48
C ARG A 366 -29.52 0.50 -17.49
N LEU A 367 -29.80 -0.55 -16.71
CA LEU A 367 -29.00 -1.77 -16.72
C LEU A 367 -29.15 -2.59 -18.00
N THR A 368 -30.28 -2.42 -18.72
CA THR A 368 -30.51 -3.06 -20.02
C THR A 368 -30.16 -2.19 -21.22
N ASP A 369 -29.59 -1.00 -21.00
CA ASP A 369 -29.13 -0.10 -22.06
C ASP A 369 -28.09 -0.83 -22.92
N PRO A 370 -28.21 -0.88 -24.26
CA PRO A 370 -27.24 -1.52 -25.15
C PRO A 370 -25.79 -1.05 -24.93
N THR A 371 -25.56 0.20 -24.52
CA THR A 371 -24.21 0.71 -24.21
C THR A 371 -23.60 0.00 -23.01
N ILE A 372 -24.35 -0.11 -21.90
CA ILE A 372 -23.94 -0.80 -20.67
C ILE A 372 -23.92 -2.32 -20.87
N THR A 373 -24.89 -2.86 -21.62
CA THR A 373 -24.97 -4.30 -21.92
C THR A 373 -23.79 -4.78 -22.77
N LYS A 374 -23.32 -3.97 -23.72
CA LYS A 374 -22.12 -4.26 -24.54
C LYS A 374 -20.83 -4.17 -23.73
N LEU A 375 -20.79 -3.26 -22.75
CA LEU A 375 -19.69 -3.08 -21.79
C LEU A 375 -19.59 -4.26 -20.82
N LEU A 376 -20.75 -4.78 -20.38
CA LEU A 376 -20.83 -5.97 -19.54
C LEU A 376 -20.58 -7.27 -20.32
N GLN A 377 -20.96 -7.34 -21.60
CA GLN A 377 -20.80 -8.53 -22.46
C GLN A 377 -19.36 -9.05 -22.51
N HIS A 378 -18.36 -8.17 -22.52
CA HIS A 378 -16.95 -8.55 -22.58
C HIS A 378 -16.38 -9.10 -21.26
N HIS A 379 -17.06 -8.88 -20.12
CA HIS A 379 -16.53 -9.23 -18.80
C HIS A 379 -17.43 -10.13 -17.95
N CYS A 380 -18.74 -10.17 -18.21
CA CYS A 380 -19.69 -11.08 -17.58
C CYS A 380 -21.07 -10.87 -18.21
N LEU A 381 -21.71 -11.91 -18.75
CA LEU A 381 -23.17 -12.16 -18.67
C LEU A 381 -23.74 -13.04 -19.79
N ARG A 382 -22.99 -13.44 -20.83
CA ARG A 382 -23.57 -14.28 -21.90
C ARG A 382 -22.75 -15.49 -22.34
N ASP A 383 -21.45 -15.52 -22.10
CA ASP A 383 -20.61 -16.53 -22.76
C ASP A 383 -20.25 -17.73 -21.86
N ASN A 384 -20.47 -17.63 -20.55
CA ASN A 384 -20.25 -18.72 -19.60
C ASN A 384 -21.52 -19.03 -18.78
N PRO A 385 -22.07 -20.27 -18.84
CA PRO A 385 -23.25 -20.67 -18.09
C PRO A 385 -23.06 -20.58 -16.57
N GLU A 386 -21.84 -20.72 -16.05
CA GLU A 386 -21.55 -20.56 -14.61
C GLU A 386 -21.69 -19.10 -14.17
N ASN A 387 -21.15 -18.17 -14.95
CA ASN A 387 -21.27 -16.73 -14.68
C ASN A 387 -22.74 -16.27 -14.77
N THR A 388 -23.51 -16.86 -15.69
CA THR A 388 -24.95 -16.56 -15.84
C THR A 388 -25.75 -17.05 -14.62
N ARG A 389 -25.47 -18.26 -14.13
CA ARG A 389 -26.09 -18.79 -12.90
C ARG A 389 -25.69 -18.00 -11.66
N PHE A 390 -24.41 -17.60 -11.57
CA PHE A 390 -23.92 -16.73 -10.49
C PHE A 390 -24.65 -15.38 -10.48
N CYS A 391 -24.79 -14.72 -11.64
CA CYS A 391 -25.50 -13.45 -11.75
C CYS A 391 -26.97 -13.59 -11.33
N ILE A 392 -27.67 -14.64 -11.77
CA ILE A 392 -29.05 -14.92 -11.34
C ILE A 392 -29.12 -15.10 -9.82
N LYS A 393 -28.20 -15.87 -9.23
CA LYS A 393 -28.14 -16.09 -7.78
C LYS A 393 -27.84 -14.81 -7.01
N PHE A 394 -26.94 -13.96 -7.54
CA PHE A 394 -26.60 -12.67 -6.96
C PHE A 394 -27.81 -11.74 -6.95
N PHE A 395 -28.43 -11.45 -8.09
CA PHE A 395 -29.58 -10.54 -8.17
C PHE A 395 -30.84 -11.07 -7.46
N THR A 396 -31.04 -12.38 -7.39
CA THR A 396 -32.13 -12.94 -6.56
C THR A 396 -31.84 -12.78 -5.07
N SER A 397 -30.60 -12.99 -4.62
CA SER A 397 -30.20 -12.80 -3.21
C SER A 397 -30.25 -11.34 -2.75
N THR A 398 -30.19 -10.38 -3.67
CA THR A 398 -30.33 -8.95 -3.38
C THR A 398 -31.76 -8.42 -3.47
N GLY A 399 -32.75 -9.28 -3.81
CA GLY A 399 -34.15 -8.87 -3.97
C GLY A 399 -34.47 -8.21 -5.33
N LEU A 400 -33.50 -8.15 -6.24
CA LEU A 400 -33.61 -7.53 -7.58
C LEU A 400 -33.74 -8.58 -8.71
N GLY A 401 -34.24 -9.78 -8.40
CA GLY A 401 -34.26 -10.93 -9.34
C GLY A 401 -34.94 -10.67 -10.69
N ARG A 402 -35.93 -9.77 -10.72
CA ARG A 402 -36.66 -9.34 -11.93
C ARG A 402 -35.81 -8.58 -12.96
N ILE A 403 -34.57 -8.22 -12.64
CA ILE A 403 -33.60 -7.67 -13.60
C ILE A 403 -33.02 -8.79 -14.48
N THR A 404 -33.01 -10.03 -13.98
CA THR A 404 -32.40 -11.19 -14.64
C THR A 404 -33.34 -12.02 -15.51
N ASP A 405 -34.58 -11.59 -15.74
CA ASP A 405 -35.60 -12.35 -16.51
C ASP A 405 -35.10 -12.79 -17.90
N LYS A 406 -34.35 -11.91 -18.60
CA LYS A 406 -33.77 -12.22 -19.93
C LYS A 406 -32.60 -13.21 -19.87
N LEU A 407 -31.89 -13.27 -18.74
CA LEU A 407 -30.78 -14.20 -18.50
C LEU A 407 -31.30 -15.58 -18.09
N GLN A 408 -32.39 -15.61 -17.32
CA GLN A 408 -33.12 -16.84 -16.99
C GLN A 408 -33.72 -17.50 -18.25
N ALA A 409 -34.30 -16.70 -19.14
CA ALA A 409 -34.83 -17.19 -20.43
C ALA A 409 -33.74 -17.74 -21.37
N GLY A 410 -32.49 -17.24 -21.25
CA GLY A 410 -31.35 -17.71 -22.04
C GLY A 410 -30.69 -18.99 -21.53
N LEU A 411 -30.91 -19.36 -20.26
CA LEU A 411 -30.47 -20.62 -19.64
C LEU A 411 -31.48 -21.77 -19.78
N ALA A 412 -32.72 -21.45 -20.20
CA ALA A 412 -33.81 -22.41 -20.42
C ALA A 412 -33.92 -22.90 -21.88
N ARG A 413 -33.03 -22.41 -22.75
CA ARG A 413 -32.71 -22.99 -24.06
C ARG A 413 -31.37 -23.69 -23.95
#